data_AF-A0A7Y5SXP4-F1
#
_entry.id   AF-A0A7Y5SXP4-F1
#
_cell.length_a   1.000
_cell.length_b   1.000
_cell.length_c   1.000
_cell.angle_alpha   90.00
_cell.angle_beta   90.00
_cell.angle_gamma   90.00
#
_symmetry.space_group_name_H-M   'P 1'
#
loop_
_entity.id
_entity.type
_entity.pdbx_description
1 polymer ?
#
loop_
_entity_poly.entity_id
_entity_poly.type
_entity_poly.pdbx_seq_one_letter_code
_entity_poly.pdbx_strand_id
1 'polypeptide(L)'
;MRLARNFALSTFMVLGFSSVIGQSLTSGSKLIHIQEARLPQGGTLTFYNSMGAYGESSGSAGALWDIRNAFTIDYSFTENYMLSGILTVYQDLNDGSGSSNTPINDFGLTFKAGSLAFGNDFFMMGGLINFNLPVGDSYKQNVPFQIFRGVGFNYQIQGLLSYYSDNLFPEDAFSAHLNLGFGNSLDKNKEVLFNEAFGKGEKPIKGTTDPLDIRYGFGVKLPTSFLDFYTEIWGNAFITEPDPIYYAHENYGYITAGLGLKPVDLLLLNVSGDFLFTGSEDKSFRTVGGGTTSLINSDANYAPWRINIGLKINILPLKTSYTIDPSRRYDITPREADEIRRRVRIIEENEAVTRDKVETLRTKRKDVEANLKQLRDLLRSLDTQGGEGN
;
A
#
# COMPACT_ATOMS: atom_id res chain seq x y z
N MET A 1 19.44 27.47 24.72
CA MET A 1 18.45 26.40 25.03
C MET A 1 17.18 26.43 24.18
N ARG A 2 16.47 27.54 23.93
CA ARG A 2 15.22 27.52 23.13
C ARG A 2 15.38 26.98 21.69
N LEU A 3 16.48 27.29 20.98
CA LEU A 3 16.74 26.77 19.63
C LEU A 3 16.84 25.25 19.55
N ALA A 4 17.53 24.59 20.49
CA ALA A 4 17.70 23.13 20.48
C ALA A 4 16.37 22.38 20.65
N ARG A 5 15.42 22.95 21.39
CA ARG A 5 14.09 22.37 21.57
C ARG A 5 13.23 22.48 20.30
N ASN A 6 13.37 23.56 19.55
CA ASN A 6 12.72 23.68 18.24
C ASN A 6 13.39 22.79 17.20
N PHE A 7 14.72 22.66 17.22
CA PHE A 7 15.45 21.75 16.33
C PHE A 7 15.08 20.29 16.59
N ALA A 8 14.91 19.88 17.85
CA ALA A 8 14.43 18.53 18.17
C ALA A 8 12.97 18.29 17.69
N LEU A 9 12.08 19.29 17.82
CA LEU A 9 10.71 19.19 17.33
C LEU A 9 10.65 19.13 15.80
N SER A 10 11.48 19.93 15.11
CA SER A 10 11.61 19.85 13.66
C SER A 10 12.29 18.56 13.23
N THR A 11 13.30 18.03 13.93
CA THR A 11 13.92 16.73 13.60
C THR A 11 12.93 15.58 13.80
N PHE A 12 12.05 15.63 14.81
CA PHE A 12 10.97 14.63 14.97
C PHE A 12 9.87 14.77 13.91
N MET A 13 9.70 15.94 13.28
CA MET A 13 8.87 16.13 12.08
C MET A 13 9.60 15.86 10.75
N VAL A 14 10.93 15.94 10.72
CA VAL A 14 11.81 15.71 9.54
C VAL A 14 12.23 14.23 9.43
N LEU A 15 11.93 13.41 10.44
CA LEU A 15 11.67 11.97 10.26
C LEU A 15 10.29 11.70 9.60
N GLY A 16 9.62 12.73 9.11
CA GLY A 16 8.45 12.65 8.23
C GLY A 16 8.84 12.20 6.82
N PHE A 17 9.13 10.91 6.70
CA PHE A 17 9.36 10.25 5.41
C PHE A 17 8.03 10.23 4.61
N SER A 18 8.04 10.66 3.34
CA SER A 18 6.91 11.24 2.62
C SER A 18 6.78 10.85 1.12
N SER A 19 5.75 10.06 0.65
CA SER A 19 5.11 9.98 -0.73
C SER A 19 4.14 8.79 -1.11
N VAL A 20 3.78 8.50 -2.38
CA VAL A 20 2.67 7.63 -2.92
C VAL A 20 1.22 7.92 -2.45
N ILE A 21 0.35 8.25 -3.42
CA ILE A 21 -0.94 7.54 -3.64
C ILE A 21 -1.02 7.24 -5.14
N GLY A 22 -0.84 5.97 -5.53
CA GLY A 22 -1.15 5.44 -6.87
C GLY A 22 -2.32 4.47 -6.81
N GLN A 23 -2.18 3.40 -6.01
CA GLN A 23 -3.26 2.46 -5.68
C GLN A 23 -3.34 2.10 -4.17
N SER A 24 -2.86 2.98 -3.29
CA SER A 24 -2.99 2.78 -1.82
C SER A 24 -4.40 3.12 -1.33
N LEU A 25 -5.31 2.14 -1.40
CA LEU A 25 -6.70 2.33 -0.98
C LEU A 25 -6.94 2.03 0.51
N THR A 26 -6.07 1.23 1.12
CA THR A 26 -6.08 0.87 2.56
C THR A 26 -4.66 0.65 3.10
N SER A 27 -4.50 0.43 4.41
CA SER A 27 -3.23 0.12 5.09
C SER A 27 -3.09 -1.35 5.53
N GLY A 28 -4.21 -2.03 5.78
CA GLY A 28 -4.31 -3.44 6.14
C GLY A 28 -4.32 -4.36 4.92
N SER A 29 -3.52 -5.43 5.02
CA SER A 29 -3.44 -6.55 4.06
C SER A 29 -3.34 -6.10 2.59
N LYS A 30 -2.13 -5.67 2.22
CA LYS A 30 -1.74 -5.22 0.88
C LYS A 30 -0.23 -5.39 0.67
N LEU A 31 0.17 -5.30 -0.59
CA LEU A 31 1.54 -5.01 -1.03
C LEU A 31 1.67 -3.46 -1.10
N ILE A 32 2.37 -2.87 -2.07
CA ILE A 32 2.44 -1.39 -2.20
C ILE A 32 1.18 -0.87 -2.90
N HIS A 33 0.82 -1.47 -4.03
CA HIS A 33 -0.28 -1.06 -4.90
C HIS A 33 -1.42 -2.10 -4.90
N ILE A 34 -1.09 -3.39 -4.77
CA ILE A 34 -2.04 -4.51 -4.83
C ILE A 34 -2.65 -4.79 -3.45
N GLN A 35 -3.98 -4.92 -3.40
CA GLN A 35 -4.74 -5.21 -2.19
C GLN A 35 -4.96 -6.71 -2.02
N GLU A 36 -4.67 -7.26 -0.84
CA GLU A 36 -5.08 -8.64 -0.55
C GLU A 36 -6.59 -8.68 -0.28
N ALA A 37 -7.23 -9.79 -0.67
CA ALA A 37 -8.65 -10.05 -0.40
C ALA A 37 -8.89 -10.40 1.08
N ARG A 38 -7.87 -10.90 1.78
CA ARG A 38 -7.90 -11.14 3.23
C ARG A 38 -7.87 -9.82 3.99
N LEU A 39 -8.66 -9.72 5.06
CA LEU A 39 -8.63 -8.58 5.98
C LEU A 39 -7.88 -8.91 7.28
N PRO A 40 -7.40 -7.88 8.02
CA PRO A 40 -6.95 -8.05 9.39
C PRO A 40 -8.05 -8.56 10.32
N GLN A 41 -7.67 -9.03 11.51
CA GLN A 41 -8.63 -9.52 12.51
C GLN A 41 -9.59 -8.41 12.97
N GLY A 42 -10.84 -8.76 13.25
CA GLY A 42 -11.82 -7.82 13.82
C GLY A 42 -11.37 -7.26 15.18
N GLY A 43 -11.31 -5.94 15.27
CA GLY A 43 -10.70 -5.16 16.35
C GLY A 43 -9.36 -4.50 15.98
N THR A 44 -8.81 -4.76 14.79
CA THR A 44 -7.51 -4.21 14.37
C THR A 44 -7.62 -2.74 13.96
N LEU A 45 -6.71 -1.91 14.48
CA LEU A 45 -6.49 -0.53 14.06
C LEU A 45 -5.06 -0.44 13.49
N THR A 46 -4.92 -0.08 12.22
CA THR A 46 -3.62 0.08 11.55
C THR A 46 -3.43 1.53 11.13
N PHE A 47 -2.22 2.06 11.31
CA PHE A 47 -1.75 3.28 10.68
C PHE A 47 -0.72 2.94 9.61
N TYR A 48 -0.71 3.68 8.50
CA TYR A 48 0.32 3.59 7.47
C TYR A 48 0.66 4.96 6.92
N ASN A 49 1.95 5.23 6.81
CA ASN A 49 2.53 6.35 6.11
C ASN A 49 3.24 5.82 4.85
N SER A 50 3.06 6.46 3.69
CA SER A 50 3.71 6.06 2.43
C SER A 50 4.81 7.04 1.95
N MET A 51 5.76 6.53 1.12
CA MET A 51 7.11 6.98 0.65
C MET A 51 7.47 7.12 -0.88
N GLY A 52 6.58 7.26 -1.87
CA GLY A 52 6.86 7.26 -3.35
C GLY A 52 7.35 8.50 -4.11
N ALA A 53 8.66 8.71 -4.25
CA ALA A 53 9.28 9.90 -4.85
C ALA A 53 9.81 9.69 -6.29
N TYR A 54 9.90 10.77 -7.07
CA TYR A 54 10.51 10.83 -8.41
C TYR A 54 11.45 12.04 -8.57
N GLY A 55 12.48 11.93 -9.42
CA GLY A 55 13.26 13.07 -9.87
C GLY A 55 14.04 12.82 -11.16
N GLU A 56 14.24 13.89 -11.95
CA GLU A 56 14.92 13.84 -13.25
C GLU A 56 15.71 15.14 -13.52
N SER A 57 16.79 15.05 -14.28
CA SER A 57 17.54 16.23 -14.72
C SER A 57 16.92 16.83 -15.98
N SER A 58 16.27 17.99 -15.84
CA SER A 58 15.68 18.74 -16.95
C SER A 58 16.65 19.83 -17.44
N GLY A 59 17.70 19.40 -18.14
CA GLY A 59 18.62 20.26 -18.92
C GLY A 59 18.82 21.69 -18.39
N SER A 60 18.21 22.66 -19.07
CA SER A 60 18.30 24.10 -18.75
C SER A 60 17.35 24.61 -17.66
N ALA A 61 16.40 23.81 -17.19
CA ALA A 61 15.42 24.15 -16.16
C ALA A 61 15.83 23.66 -14.74
N GLY A 62 16.87 22.82 -14.64
CA GLY A 62 17.37 22.29 -13.37
C GLY A 62 16.91 20.86 -13.08
N ALA A 63 16.80 20.49 -11.81
CA ALA A 63 16.31 19.17 -11.39
C ALA A 63 14.81 19.21 -11.12
N LEU A 64 14.04 18.45 -11.90
CA LEU A 64 12.62 18.20 -11.63
C LEU A 64 12.51 17.16 -10.53
N TRP A 65 11.57 17.34 -9.61
CA TRP A 65 11.21 16.30 -8.65
C TRP A 65 9.79 16.44 -8.15
N ASP A 66 9.19 15.31 -7.78
CA ASP A 66 7.86 15.18 -7.20
C ASP A 66 7.95 14.34 -5.92
N ILE A 67 7.57 14.94 -4.80
CA ILE A 67 7.46 14.27 -3.50
C ILE A 67 6.09 14.57 -2.92
N ARG A 68 5.33 13.51 -2.66
CA ARG A 68 4.00 13.49 -2.04
C ARG A 68 4.09 13.13 -0.53
N ASN A 69 2.97 12.92 0.18
CA ASN A 69 2.85 12.02 1.33
C ASN A 69 1.38 11.68 1.58
N ALA A 70 1.12 10.48 2.07
CA ALA A 70 -0.19 10.13 2.60
C ALA A 70 -0.11 9.41 3.94
N PHE A 71 -1.09 9.70 4.80
CA PHE A 71 -1.41 8.93 5.99
C PHE A 71 -2.68 8.13 5.72
N THR A 72 -2.70 6.86 6.10
CA THR A 72 -3.84 5.96 5.99
C THR A 72 -4.13 5.37 7.37
N ILE A 73 -5.39 5.34 7.79
CA ILE A 73 -5.85 4.71 9.03
C ILE A 73 -6.94 3.70 8.68
N ASP A 74 -6.73 2.43 9.03
CA ASP A 74 -7.70 1.36 8.83
C ASP A 74 -8.26 0.88 10.15
N TYR A 75 -9.57 0.69 10.22
CA TYR A 75 -10.24 0.00 11.30
C TYR A 75 -11.01 -1.21 10.76
N SER A 76 -10.56 -2.41 11.12
CA SER A 76 -11.24 -3.67 10.83
C SER A 76 -12.23 -3.97 11.95
N PHE A 77 -13.51 -3.71 11.72
CA PHE A 77 -14.55 -3.94 12.75
C PHE A 77 -15.00 -5.40 12.82
N THR A 78 -14.78 -6.18 11.76
CA THR A 78 -14.93 -7.65 11.76
C THR A 78 -13.80 -8.29 10.95
N GLU A 79 -13.76 -9.62 10.90
CA GLU A 79 -12.85 -10.38 10.01
C GLU A 79 -13.21 -10.25 8.52
N ASN A 80 -14.40 -9.69 8.19
CA ASN A 80 -14.92 -9.57 6.82
C ASN A 80 -15.15 -8.13 6.34
N TYR A 81 -15.00 -7.13 7.22
CA TYR A 81 -15.30 -5.73 6.88
C TYR A 81 -14.35 -4.75 7.56
N MET A 82 -13.88 -3.78 6.77
CA MET A 82 -12.91 -2.77 7.19
C MET A 82 -13.25 -1.40 6.56
N LEU A 83 -13.02 -0.34 7.33
CA LEU A 83 -13.09 1.04 6.87
C LEU A 83 -11.68 1.64 6.90
N SER A 84 -11.31 2.40 5.88
CA SER A 84 -10.02 3.09 5.79
C SER A 84 -10.23 4.56 5.42
N GLY A 85 -9.57 5.46 6.14
CA GLY A 85 -9.45 6.87 5.79
C GLY A 85 -8.02 7.17 5.33
N ILE A 86 -7.87 7.83 4.18
CA ILE A 86 -6.57 8.27 3.65
C ILE A 86 -6.56 9.80 3.47
N LEU A 87 -5.44 10.42 3.83
CA LEU A 87 -5.23 11.87 3.75
C LEU A 87 -3.89 12.13 3.07
N THR A 88 -3.89 12.85 1.96
CA THR A 88 -2.64 13.35 1.34
C THR A 88 -2.21 14.60 2.09
N VAL A 89 -1.15 14.52 2.89
CA VAL A 89 -0.71 15.56 3.84
C VAL A 89 0.52 16.36 3.40
N TYR A 90 1.11 15.99 2.27
CA TYR A 90 2.18 16.74 1.65
C TYR A 90 2.17 16.50 0.15
N GLN A 91 2.49 17.54 -0.60
CA GLN A 91 2.94 17.40 -1.98
C GLN A 91 3.78 18.64 -2.32
N ASP A 92 4.94 18.39 -2.92
CA ASP A 92 5.90 19.38 -3.36
C ASP A 92 6.41 18.95 -4.74
N LEU A 93 6.22 19.85 -5.70
CA LEU A 93 6.68 19.73 -7.07
C LEU A 93 7.67 20.86 -7.30
N ASN A 94 8.92 20.50 -7.57
CA ASN A 94 9.89 21.45 -8.10
C ASN A 94 9.96 21.30 -9.62
N ASP A 95 9.41 22.28 -10.32
CA ASP A 95 9.41 22.41 -11.78
C ASP A 95 10.25 23.60 -12.29
N GLY A 96 11.03 24.21 -11.39
CA GLY A 96 11.81 25.42 -11.67
C GLY A 96 11.07 26.75 -11.44
N SER A 97 9.77 26.73 -11.13
CA SER A 97 8.95 27.95 -10.93
C SER A 97 8.91 28.49 -9.50
N GLY A 98 9.20 27.64 -8.50
CA GLY A 98 9.14 28.01 -7.08
C GLY A 98 8.08 27.28 -6.24
N SER A 99 8.04 25.95 -6.31
CA SER A 99 7.34 25.01 -5.41
C SER A 99 5.83 25.20 -5.23
N SER A 100 5.04 24.30 -5.83
CA SER A 100 3.64 24.10 -5.43
C SER A 100 3.56 23.19 -4.19
N ASN A 101 3.60 23.80 -3.01
CA ASN A 101 3.39 23.09 -1.74
C ASN A 101 1.89 23.05 -1.36
N THR A 102 1.34 21.86 -1.10
CA THR A 102 -0.01 21.67 -0.50
C THR A 102 0.05 20.91 0.82
N PRO A 103 -0.47 21.47 1.93
CA PRO A 103 -0.49 20.80 3.23
C PRO A 103 -1.59 19.74 3.34
N ILE A 104 -2.65 19.83 2.54
CA ILE A 104 -3.63 18.77 2.33
C ILE A 104 -4.09 18.83 0.86
N ASN A 105 -4.04 17.71 0.12
CA ASN A 105 -4.50 17.67 -1.27
C ASN A 105 -5.81 16.86 -1.47
N ASP A 106 -5.90 15.67 -0.84
CA ASP A 106 -7.09 14.81 -0.97
C ASP A 106 -7.44 14.14 0.35
N PHE A 107 -8.73 13.86 0.50
CA PHE A 107 -9.28 12.96 1.49
C PHE A 107 -9.96 11.79 0.79
N GLY A 108 -9.56 10.56 1.11
CA GLY A 108 -10.19 9.35 0.61
C GLY A 108 -10.82 8.53 1.72
N LEU A 109 -11.94 7.86 1.39
CA LEU A 109 -12.64 6.93 2.25
C LEU A 109 -12.85 5.62 1.51
N THR A 110 -12.36 4.51 2.06
CA THR A 110 -12.48 3.17 1.48
C THR A 110 -13.26 2.26 2.41
N PHE A 111 -14.28 1.59 1.88
CA PHE A 111 -14.90 0.43 2.51
C PHE A 111 -14.39 -0.83 1.80
N LYS A 112 -13.86 -1.81 2.55
CA LYS A 112 -13.35 -3.08 2.03
C LYS A 112 -14.10 -4.24 2.70
N ALA A 113 -14.71 -5.10 1.89
CA ALA A 113 -15.31 -6.37 2.31
C ALA A 113 -14.44 -7.52 1.79
N GLY A 114 -14.18 -8.54 2.60
CA GLY A 114 -13.19 -9.55 2.25
C GLY A 114 -13.18 -10.77 3.15
N SER A 115 -12.07 -11.52 3.10
CA SER A 115 -11.88 -12.80 3.78
C SER A 115 -12.98 -13.84 3.44
N LEU A 116 -13.58 -13.75 2.24
CA LEU A 116 -14.56 -14.73 1.77
C LEU A 116 -13.81 -15.92 1.18
N ALA A 117 -13.54 -16.91 2.00
CA ALA A 117 -12.70 -18.06 1.67
C ALA A 117 -13.44 -19.09 0.81
N PHE A 118 -12.71 -19.72 -0.12
CA PHE A 118 -13.19 -20.83 -0.94
C PHE A 118 -12.03 -21.74 -1.38
N GLY A 119 -12.37 -22.93 -1.90
CA GLY A 119 -11.35 -23.91 -2.31
C GLY A 119 -10.48 -24.38 -1.14
N ASN A 120 -11.12 -24.75 -0.02
CA ASN A 120 -10.46 -25.16 1.23
C ASN A 120 -9.51 -24.07 1.80
N ASP A 121 -9.97 -22.82 1.82
CA ASP A 121 -9.26 -21.62 2.33
C ASP A 121 -7.94 -21.26 1.63
N PHE A 122 -7.57 -21.94 0.53
CA PHE A 122 -6.45 -21.54 -0.32
C PHE A 122 -6.75 -20.27 -1.14
N PHE A 123 -8.03 -20.00 -1.41
CA PHE A 123 -8.46 -18.81 -2.13
C PHE A 123 -9.34 -17.93 -1.24
N MET A 124 -9.21 -16.61 -1.39
CA MET A 124 -10.07 -15.63 -0.76
C MET A 124 -10.54 -14.61 -1.79
N MET A 125 -11.82 -14.26 -1.77
CA MET A 125 -12.37 -13.17 -2.56
C MET A 125 -12.81 -12.00 -1.67
N GLY A 126 -12.95 -10.84 -2.29
CA GLY A 126 -13.43 -9.63 -1.66
C GLY A 126 -13.70 -8.53 -2.67
N GLY A 127 -14.04 -7.35 -2.16
CA GLY A 127 -14.18 -6.15 -2.96
C GLY A 127 -14.04 -4.90 -2.10
N LEU A 128 -13.75 -3.79 -2.74
CA LEU A 128 -13.72 -2.49 -2.08
C LEU A 128 -14.43 -1.43 -2.92
N ILE A 129 -14.89 -0.40 -2.22
CA ILE A 129 -15.37 0.85 -2.80
C ILE A 129 -14.54 1.95 -2.16
N ASN A 130 -13.86 2.74 -2.98
CA ASN A 130 -13.17 3.95 -2.57
C ASN A 130 -13.89 5.17 -3.10
N PHE A 131 -13.97 6.21 -2.27
CA PHE A 131 -14.36 7.56 -2.64
C PHE A 131 -13.16 8.46 -2.38
N ASN A 132 -12.88 9.37 -3.30
CA ASN A 132 -11.82 10.35 -3.14
C ASN A 132 -12.38 11.75 -3.43
N LEU A 133 -12.21 12.62 -2.43
CA LEU A 133 -12.57 14.03 -2.42
C LEU A 133 -11.28 14.84 -2.57
N PRO A 134 -11.04 15.50 -3.71
CA PRO A 134 -10.05 16.57 -3.78
C PRO A 134 -10.49 17.69 -2.85
N VAL A 135 -9.71 17.92 -1.80
CA VAL A 135 -9.96 18.95 -0.77
C VAL A 135 -8.94 20.09 -0.83
N GLY A 136 -7.81 19.87 -1.51
CA GLY A 136 -6.85 20.88 -1.84
C GLY A 136 -7.29 21.77 -3.00
N ASP A 137 -6.47 22.78 -3.26
CA ASP A 137 -6.54 23.65 -4.42
C ASP A 137 -6.63 22.85 -5.73
N SER A 138 -7.73 22.98 -6.50
CA SER A 138 -7.91 22.22 -7.76
C SER A 138 -6.83 22.50 -8.80
N TYR A 139 -6.24 23.71 -8.78
CA TYR A 139 -5.13 24.10 -9.63
C TYR A 139 -3.79 23.42 -9.28
N LYS A 140 -3.71 22.71 -8.13
CA LYS A 140 -2.53 21.95 -7.68
C LYS A 140 -2.75 20.42 -7.73
N GLN A 141 -3.79 19.97 -8.43
CA GLN A 141 -4.11 18.54 -8.60
C GLN A 141 -3.73 18.00 -9.97
N ASN A 142 -3.66 18.87 -10.98
CA ASN A 142 -3.17 18.54 -12.32
C ASN A 142 -1.63 18.62 -12.35
N VAL A 143 -0.95 17.55 -11.93
CA VAL A 143 0.50 17.52 -11.69
C VAL A 143 1.22 16.55 -12.64
N PRO A 144 2.30 16.97 -13.34
CA PRO A 144 3.07 16.11 -14.23
C PRO A 144 3.72 14.93 -13.48
N PHE A 145 4.02 13.85 -14.20
CA PHE A 145 4.68 12.64 -13.68
C PHE A 145 3.89 11.84 -12.63
N GLN A 146 2.76 12.34 -12.13
CA GLN A 146 1.84 11.59 -11.30
C GLN A 146 0.92 10.71 -12.14
N ILE A 147 0.14 9.87 -11.46
CA ILE A 147 -0.94 9.10 -12.07
C ILE A 147 -2.17 9.99 -12.19
N PHE A 148 -3.00 9.73 -13.20
CA PHE A 148 -4.21 10.50 -13.46
C PHE A 148 -5.00 10.79 -12.19
N ARG A 149 -5.38 12.06 -12.07
CA ARG A 149 -6.27 12.54 -11.03
C ARG A 149 -7.22 13.56 -11.61
N GLY A 150 -8.51 13.26 -11.50
CA GLY A 150 -9.53 14.26 -11.67
C GLY A 150 -9.60 15.25 -10.50
N VAL A 151 -9.94 16.49 -10.82
CA VAL A 151 -10.24 17.58 -9.88
C VAL A 151 -11.68 17.48 -9.32
N GLY A 152 -12.48 16.55 -9.84
CA GLY A 152 -13.83 16.22 -9.41
C GLY A 152 -13.89 15.20 -8.27
N PHE A 153 -15.12 14.88 -7.86
CA PHE A 153 -15.32 13.72 -6.98
C PHE A 153 -14.99 12.44 -7.74
N ASN A 154 -14.12 11.62 -7.16
CA ASN A 154 -13.69 10.36 -7.73
C ASN A 154 -14.32 9.20 -6.94
N TYR A 155 -14.73 8.14 -7.63
CA TYR A 155 -15.05 6.86 -6.98
C TYR A 155 -14.44 5.68 -7.74
N GLN A 156 -14.12 4.62 -7.02
CA GLN A 156 -13.57 3.38 -7.57
C GLN A 156 -14.24 2.18 -6.92
N ILE A 157 -14.60 1.19 -7.73
CA ILE A 157 -15.07 -0.13 -7.29
C ILE A 157 -14.05 -1.16 -7.77
N GLN A 158 -13.59 -2.05 -6.89
CA GLN A 158 -12.58 -3.06 -7.24
C GLN A 158 -12.92 -4.41 -6.61
N GLY A 159 -12.90 -5.47 -7.42
CA GLY A 159 -12.91 -6.86 -6.97
C GLY A 159 -11.51 -7.36 -6.65
N LEU A 160 -11.41 -8.22 -5.65
CA LEU A 160 -10.17 -8.74 -5.09
C LEU A 160 -10.19 -10.27 -5.11
N LEU A 161 -9.11 -10.89 -5.55
CA LEU A 161 -8.87 -12.32 -5.44
C LEU A 161 -7.47 -12.56 -4.88
N SER A 162 -7.33 -13.43 -3.90
CA SER A 162 -6.06 -13.87 -3.35
C SER A 162 -5.96 -15.38 -3.35
N TYR A 163 -4.77 -15.89 -3.64
CA TYR A 163 -4.34 -17.26 -3.45
C TYR A 163 -3.22 -17.28 -2.40
N TYR A 164 -3.24 -18.29 -1.52
CA TYR A 164 -2.22 -18.53 -0.51
C TYR A 164 -1.78 -19.99 -0.59
N SER A 165 -0.46 -20.26 -0.60
CA SER A 165 0.07 -21.63 -0.69
C SER A 165 -0.12 -22.45 0.59
N ASP A 166 -0.29 -21.79 1.74
CA ASP A 166 -0.75 -22.39 2.99
C ASP A 166 -2.01 -21.67 3.49
N ASN A 167 -3.06 -22.45 3.72
CA ASN A 167 -4.35 -22.00 4.22
C ASN A 167 -4.37 -21.87 5.77
N LEU A 168 -3.40 -22.46 6.47
CA LEU A 168 -3.26 -22.35 7.93
C LEU A 168 -2.44 -21.13 8.35
N PHE A 169 -1.41 -20.78 7.59
CA PHE A 169 -0.50 -19.66 7.86
C PHE A 169 -0.36 -18.71 6.64
N PRO A 170 -1.43 -17.98 6.24
CA PRO A 170 -1.41 -17.22 4.99
C PRO A 170 -0.51 -15.97 5.03
N GLU A 171 -0.02 -15.59 6.20
CA GLU A 171 0.92 -14.48 6.40
C GLU A 171 2.39 -14.89 6.18
N ASP A 172 2.70 -16.18 6.42
CA ASP A 172 4.05 -16.76 6.33
C ASP A 172 4.21 -17.65 5.07
N ALA A 173 3.22 -17.64 4.18
CA ALA A 173 3.15 -18.46 2.98
C ALA A 173 3.21 -17.62 1.69
N PHE A 174 3.70 -18.22 0.60
CA PHE A 174 3.63 -17.60 -0.71
C PHE A 174 2.19 -17.24 -1.06
N SER A 175 1.99 -16.03 -1.57
CA SER A 175 0.66 -15.56 -1.98
C SER A 175 0.69 -14.83 -3.31
N ALA A 176 -0.42 -14.93 -4.03
CA ALA A 176 -0.66 -14.24 -5.30
C ALA A 176 -2.01 -13.52 -5.23
N HIS A 177 -2.08 -12.32 -5.79
CA HIS A 177 -3.20 -11.40 -5.63
C HIS A 177 -3.56 -10.81 -6.99
N LEU A 178 -4.86 -10.72 -7.27
CA LEU A 178 -5.43 -10.14 -8.49
C LEU A 178 -6.50 -9.11 -8.12
N ASN A 179 -6.34 -7.92 -8.67
CA ASN A 179 -7.20 -6.78 -8.48
C ASN A 179 -7.75 -6.35 -9.84
N LEU A 180 -9.07 -6.22 -9.95
CA LEU A 180 -9.72 -5.69 -11.14
C LEU A 180 -10.86 -4.76 -10.73
N GLY A 181 -10.91 -3.57 -11.28
CA GLY A 181 -11.90 -2.57 -10.91
C GLY A 181 -12.14 -1.50 -11.96
N PHE A 182 -13.05 -0.60 -11.64
CA PHE A 182 -13.42 0.55 -12.45
C PHE A 182 -13.34 1.81 -11.59
N GLY A 183 -12.72 2.86 -12.12
CA GLY A 183 -12.67 4.20 -11.53
C GLY A 183 -13.43 5.19 -12.40
N ASN A 184 -14.14 6.15 -11.80
CA ASN A 184 -14.76 7.25 -12.51
C ASN A 184 -14.53 8.56 -11.76
N SER A 185 -14.28 9.63 -12.51
CA SER A 185 -14.11 10.98 -11.99
C SER A 185 -15.19 11.90 -12.54
N LEU A 186 -15.77 12.71 -11.66
CA LEU A 186 -16.82 13.69 -11.97
C LEU A 186 -16.20 15.06 -12.28
N ASP A 187 -15.38 15.08 -13.34
CA ASP A 187 -14.57 16.22 -13.79
C ASP A 187 -15.32 17.20 -14.71
N LYS A 188 -16.49 16.82 -15.22
CA LYS A 188 -17.22 17.66 -16.16
C LYS A 188 -17.68 18.97 -15.55
N ASN A 189 -17.40 20.06 -16.27
CA ASN A 189 -17.54 21.46 -15.83
C ASN A 189 -16.65 21.88 -14.64
N LYS A 190 -15.74 21.03 -14.17
CA LYS A 190 -14.74 21.41 -13.16
C LYS A 190 -13.65 22.26 -13.79
N GLU A 191 -13.11 23.19 -13.01
CA GLU A 191 -12.10 24.14 -13.45
C GLU A 191 -10.70 23.59 -13.19
N VAL A 192 -9.99 23.34 -14.29
CA VAL A 192 -8.60 22.93 -14.35
C VAL A 192 -7.77 24.15 -14.71
N LEU A 193 -6.69 24.37 -13.98
CA LEU A 193 -5.67 25.35 -14.30
C LEU A 193 -4.37 24.61 -14.61
N PHE A 194 -3.60 25.12 -15.56
CA PHE A 194 -2.20 24.75 -15.66
C PHE A 194 -1.44 25.42 -14.50
N ASN A 195 -0.43 24.73 -13.99
CA ASN A 195 0.42 25.22 -12.90
C ASN A 195 0.99 26.62 -13.24
N GLU A 196 0.96 27.55 -12.27
CA GLU A 196 1.32 28.97 -12.42
C GLU A 196 2.72 29.21 -13.02
N ALA A 197 3.58 28.21 -12.92
CA ALA A 197 4.84 28.06 -13.64
C ALA A 197 4.78 28.44 -15.13
N PHE A 198 3.68 28.11 -15.82
CA PHE A 198 3.60 28.11 -17.28
C PHE A 198 2.68 29.18 -17.88
N GLY A 199 2.01 29.99 -17.05
CA GLY A 199 1.11 31.03 -17.53
C GLY A 199 0.53 31.92 -16.44
N LYS A 200 1.26 32.97 -16.03
CA LYS A 200 0.71 34.02 -15.16
C LYS A 200 -0.46 34.74 -15.84
N GLY A 201 -1.68 34.34 -15.48
CA GLY A 201 -2.93 34.94 -15.95
C GLY A 201 -3.75 34.10 -16.92
N GLU A 202 -3.44 32.81 -17.11
CA GLU A 202 -4.34 31.91 -17.83
C GLU A 202 -5.66 31.72 -17.07
N LYS A 203 -6.77 31.66 -17.83
CA LYS A 203 -8.10 31.40 -17.24
C LYS A 203 -8.29 29.90 -17.03
N PRO A 204 -9.01 29.47 -15.98
CA PRO A 204 -9.33 28.07 -15.81
C PRO A 204 -10.07 27.52 -17.03
N ILE A 205 -9.63 26.37 -17.52
CA ILE A 205 -10.30 25.62 -18.59
C ILE A 205 -11.25 24.63 -17.91
N LYS A 206 -12.44 24.45 -18.47
CA LYS A 206 -13.42 23.50 -17.92
C LYS A 206 -13.26 22.13 -18.57
N GLY A 207 -13.16 21.09 -17.75
CA GLY A 207 -13.28 19.71 -18.22
C GLY A 207 -14.61 19.49 -18.93
N THR A 208 -14.58 18.79 -20.06
CA THR A 208 -15.78 18.45 -20.86
C THR A 208 -16.21 17.00 -20.67
N THR A 209 -15.29 16.16 -20.19
CA THR A 209 -15.44 14.72 -19.97
C THR A 209 -15.61 14.37 -18.48
N ASP A 210 -16.22 13.21 -18.22
CA ASP A 210 -16.19 12.53 -16.93
C ASP A 210 -15.38 11.22 -17.13
N PRO A 211 -14.07 11.21 -16.81
CA PRO A 211 -13.18 10.09 -17.13
C PRO A 211 -13.65 8.77 -16.51
N LEU A 212 -13.49 7.67 -17.25
CA LEU A 212 -13.86 6.32 -16.81
C LEU A 212 -12.70 5.39 -17.15
N ASP A 213 -12.14 4.72 -16.14
CA ASP A 213 -10.97 3.88 -16.25
C ASP A 213 -11.22 2.46 -15.71
N ILE A 214 -10.53 1.47 -16.29
CA ILE A 214 -10.38 0.11 -15.77
C ILE A 214 -9.04 0.06 -15.05
N ARG A 215 -9.01 -0.38 -13.78
CA ARG A 215 -7.78 -0.60 -13.02
C ARG A 215 -7.52 -2.08 -12.88
N TYR A 216 -6.32 -2.49 -13.28
CA TYR A 216 -5.87 -3.87 -13.15
C TYR A 216 -4.60 -3.91 -12.31
N GLY A 217 -4.42 -5.03 -11.61
CA GLY A 217 -3.25 -5.26 -10.79
C GLY A 217 -3.06 -6.74 -10.48
N PHE A 218 -1.83 -7.22 -10.56
CA PHE A 218 -1.43 -8.55 -10.16
C PHE A 218 -0.19 -8.44 -9.28
N GLY A 219 -0.12 -9.16 -8.18
CA GLY A 219 1.02 -9.13 -7.26
C GLY A 219 1.33 -10.49 -6.68
N VAL A 220 2.61 -10.78 -6.47
CA VAL A 220 3.09 -11.96 -5.76
C VAL A 220 3.94 -11.56 -4.56
N LYS A 221 3.81 -12.30 -3.46
CA LYS A 221 4.55 -12.09 -2.22
C LYS A 221 5.17 -13.40 -1.77
N LEU A 222 6.46 -13.36 -1.47
CA LEU A 222 7.22 -14.43 -0.84
C LEU A 222 7.65 -13.94 0.56
N PRO A 223 6.86 -14.23 1.61
CA PRO A 223 7.20 -13.81 2.97
C PRO A 223 8.29 -14.68 3.58
N THR A 224 9.02 -14.10 4.53
CA THR A 224 9.85 -14.83 5.50
C THR A 224 9.56 -14.29 6.91
N SER A 225 10.22 -14.79 7.95
CA SER A 225 9.97 -14.34 9.33
C SER A 225 10.27 -12.84 9.55
N PHE A 226 11.28 -12.27 8.88
CA PHE A 226 11.71 -10.87 9.08
C PHE A 226 11.68 -10.01 7.81
N LEU A 227 11.56 -10.62 6.63
CA LEU A 227 11.67 -9.95 5.33
C LEU A 227 10.70 -10.54 4.33
N ASP A 228 9.80 -9.72 3.80
CA ASP A 228 8.92 -10.09 2.70
C ASP A 228 9.50 -9.58 1.39
N PHE A 229 9.49 -10.40 0.34
CA PHE A 229 9.79 -9.98 -1.03
C PHE A 229 8.50 -9.94 -1.84
N TYR A 230 8.33 -8.95 -2.70
CA TYR A 230 7.16 -8.88 -3.58
C TYR A 230 7.47 -8.24 -4.93
N THR A 231 6.64 -8.62 -5.91
CA THR A 231 6.63 -8.03 -7.25
C THR A 231 5.18 -7.82 -7.66
N GLU A 232 4.89 -6.67 -8.25
CA GLU A 232 3.56 -6.27 -8.72
C GLU A 232 3.62 -5.82 -10.18
N ILE A 233 2.52 -6.00 -10.91
CA ILE A 233 2.25 -5.40 -12.21
C ILE A 233 0.89 -4.73 -12.10
N TRP A 234 0.79 -3.43 -12.38
CA TRP A 234 -0.44 -2.68 -12.18
C TRP A 234 -0.54 -1.49 -13.13
N GLY A 235 -1.75 -1.04 -13.40
CA GLY A 235 -1.99 0.05 -14.34
C GLY A 235 -3.46 0.43 -14.47
N ASN A 236 -3.74 1.26 -15.48
CA ASN A 236 -5.10 1.57 -15.90
C ASN A 236 -5.28 1.38 -17.42
N ALA A 237 -6.54 1.39 -17.85
CA ALA A 237 -6.93 1.61 -19.23
C ALA A 237 -8.23 2.45 -19.24
N PHE A 238 -8.21 3.62 -19.86
CA PHE A 238 -9.39 4.46 -20.02
C PHE A 238 -10.40 3.85 -21.00
N ILE A 239 -11.66 3.84 -20.58
CA ILE A 239 -12.84 3.65 -21.43
C ILE A 239 -13.29 5.00 -21.98
N THR A 240 -13.27 6.03 -21.11
CA THR A 240 -13.43 7.44 -21.46
C THR A 240 -12.15 8.14 -21.02
N GLU A 241 -11.32 8.55 -21.99
CA GLU A 241 -10.11 9.32 -21.74
C GLU A 241 -10.45 10.69 -21.12
N PRO A 242 -9.61 11.22 -20.21
CA PRO A 242 -9.72 12.60 -19.76
C PRO A 242 -9.50 13.61 -20.89
N ASP A 243 -9.96 14.84 -20.68
CA ASP A 243 -9.65 15.94 -21.60
C ASP A 243 -8.12 16.12 -21.73
N PRO A 244 -7.57 16.41 -22.92
CA PRO A 244 -6.12 16.58 -23.13
C PRO A 244 -5.44 17.70 -22.32
N ILE A 245 -6.20 18.49 -21.55
CA ILE A 245 -5.69 19.47 -20.59
C ILE A 245 -5.13 18.85 -19.30
N TYR A 246 -5.45 17.58 -19.04
CA TYR A 246 -4.93 16.83 -17.90
C TYR A 246 -3.57 16.21 -18.21
N TYR A 247 -2.65 16.27 -17.24
CA TYR A 247 -1.51 15.36 -17.20
C TYR A 247 -1.99 13.92 -16.98
N ALA A 248 -1.20 12.96 -17.46
CA ALA A 248 -1.46 11.54 -17.31
C ALA A 248 -2.84 11.06 -17.84
N HIS A 249 -3.36 11.67 -18.90
CA HIS A 249 -4.63 11.29 -19.55
C HIS A 249 -4.53 10.02 -20.43
N GLU A 250 -3.34 9.44 -20.60
CA GLU A 250 -3.11 8.20 -21.35
C GLU A 250 -3.28 6.93 -20.50
N ASN A 251 -3.13 5.76 -21.11
CA ASN A 251 -3.09 4.48 -20.40
C ASN A 251 -1.67 4.21 -19.90
N TYR A 252 -1.50 3.80 -18.64
CA TYR A 252 -0.18 3.46 -18.08
C TYR A 252 -0.12 2.05 -17.47
N GLY A 253 1.11 1.57 -17.30
CA GLY A 253 1.39 0.36 -16.54
C GLY A 253 2.80 0.38 -15.94
N TYR A 254 2.92 -0.08 -14.70
CA TYR A 254 4.15 -0.22 -13.93
C TYR A 254 4.40 -1.65 -13.52
N ILE A 255 5.68 -2.02 -13.46
CA ILE A 255 6.17 -3.15 -12.69
C ILE A 255 6.78 -2.59 -11.42
N THR A 256 6.37 -3.09 -10.26
CA THR A 256 6.94 -2.73 -8.96
C THR A 256 7.71 -3.92 -8.41
N ALA A 257 8.94 -3.69 -7.94
CA ALA A 257 9.70 -4.68 -7.18
C ALA A 257 10.02 -4.10 -5.81
N GLY A 258 9.85 -4.88 -4.74
CA GLY A 258 10.06 -4.38 -3.40
C GLY A 258 10.25 -5.41 -2.31
N LEU A 259 10.53 -4.88 -1.12
CA LEU A 259 10.80 -5.60 0.10
C LEU A 259 10.04 -5.00 1.28
N GLY A 260 9.74 -5.82 2.28
CA GLY A 260 9.04 -5.45 3.51
C GLY A 260 9.80 -5.98 4.73
N LEU A 261 10.42 -5.09 5.50
CA LEU A 261 11.14 -5.41 6.73
C LEU A 261 10.18 -5.45 7.91
N LYS A 262 10.12 -6.58 8.61
CA LYS A 262 9.31 -6.84 9.82
C LYS A 262 10.22 -6.94 11.05
N PRO A 263 10.77 -5.83 11.57
CA PRO A 263 11.62 -5.88 12.76
C PRO A 263 10.87 -6.26 14.04
N VAL A 264 9.54 -6.05 14.09
CA VAL A 264 8.62 -6.46 15.16
C VAL A 264 7.21 -6.64 14.57
N ASP A 265 6.34 -7.47 15.14
CA ASP A 265 4.93 -7.67 14.68
C ASP A 265 4.11 -6.38 14.62
N LEU A 266 4.50 -5.37 15.40
CA LEU A 266 3.88 -4.05 15.44
C LEU A 266 4.20 -3.20 14.20
N LEU A 267 5.31 -3.46 13.49
CA LEU A 267 5.93 -2.51 12.56
C LEU A 267 6.43 -3.21 11.29
N LEU A 268 6.00 -2.69 10.13
CA LEU A 268 6.46 -3.13 8.81
C LEU A 268 6.96 -1.91 8.02
N LEU A 269 8.22 -1.95 7.60
CA LEU A 269 8.84 -0.94 6.74
C LEU A 269 8.99 -1.51 5.32
N ASN A 270 8.26 -0.94 4.38
CA ASN A 270 8.33 -1.33 2.97
C ASN A 270 9.27 -0.39 2.21
N VAL A 271 9.98 -0.92 1.22
CA VAL A 271 10.75 -0.17 0.22
C VAL A 271 10.58 -0.86 -1.13
N SER A 272 10.31 -0.11 -2.19
CA SER A 272 10.10 -0.62 -3.54
C SER A 272 10.53 0.38 -4.61
N GLY A 273 10.72 -0.10 -5.83
CA GLY A 273 10.84 0.72 -7.03
C GLY A 273 9.74 0.39 -8.02
N ASP A 274 9.01 1.40 -8.50
CA ASP A 274 8.13 1.30 -9.66
C ASP A 274 8.93 1.58 -10.93
N PHE A 275 8.65 0.87 -12.01
CA PHE A 275 9.25 1.06 -13.33
C PHE A 275 8.14 1.06 -14.39
N LEU A 276 8.04 2.14 -15.16
CA LEU A 276 7.06 2.30 -16.24
C LEU A 276 7.39 1.36 -17.40
N PHE A 277 6.41 0.60 -17.88
CA PHE A 277 6.59 -0.28 -19.06
C PHE A 277 5.60 0.03 -20.20
N THR A 278 4.57 0.85 -19.97
CA THR A 278 3.66 1.35 -21.00
C THR A 278 3.06 2.70 -20.58
N GLY A 279 2.71 3.52 -21.56
CA GLY A 279 2.18 4.89 -21.35
C GLY A 279 3.22 6.01 -21.42
N SER A 280 4.42 5.76 -21.93
CA SER A 280 5.53 6.74 -21.93
C SER A 280 5.41 7.89 -22.95
N GLU A 281 4.26 8.07 -23.62
CA GLU A 281 4.03 9.11 -24.63
C GLU A 281 3.13 10.21 -24.06
N ASP A 282 3.62 11.45 -23.97
CA ASP A 282 2.83 12.63 -23.63
C ASP A 282 1.99 13.09 -24.84
N LYS A 283 0.67 12.95 -24.71
CA LYS A 283 -0.35 13.36 -25.68
C LYS A 283 -1.14 14.57 -25.18
N SER A 284 -0.77 15.12 -24.02
CA SER A 284 -1.51 16.24 -23.43
C SER A 284 -1.27 17.53 -24.23
N PHE A 285 -2.33 18.31 -24.41
CA PHE A 285 -2.34 19.48 -25.28
C PHE A 285 -2.29 20.77 -24.45
N ARG A 286 -1.28 21.60 -24.72
CA ARG A 286 -0.99 22.82 -23.97
C ARG A 286 -0.89 24.00 -24.95
N THR A 287 -1.79 24.97 -24.83
CA THR A 287 -1.78 26.21 -25.62
C THR A 287 -1.23 27.35 -24.78
N VAL A 288 0.08 27.53 -24.79
CA VAL A 288 0.72 28.68 -24.11
C VAL A 288 0.94 29.78 -25.15
N GLY A 289 0.29 30.93 -24.97
CA GLY A 289 0.56 32.13 -25.77
C GLY A 289 0.31 32.02 -27.29
N GLY A 290 -0.51 31.07 -27.74
CA GLY A 290 -0.82 30.87 -29.16
C GLY A 290 0.10 29.91 -29.91
N GLY A 291 0.99 29.20 -29.19
CA GLY A 291 1.77 28.08 -29.72
C GLY A 291 1.55 26.81 -28.88
N THR A 292 1.79 25.65 -29.50
CA THR A 292 1.85 24.35 -28.81
C THR A 292 3.29 24.12 -28.35
N THR A 293 3.50 23.91 -27.05
CA THR A 293 4.82 23.58 -26.51
C THR A 293 4.73 22.42 -25.52
N SER A 294 5.51 21.36 -25.74
CA SER A 294 5.84 20.44 -24.66
C SER A 294 6.72 21.20 -23.65
N LEU A 295 6.40 21.07 -22.37
CA LEU A 295 7.06 21.84 -21.31
C LEU A 295 8.40 21.23 -20.87
N ILE A 296 8.72 20.03 -21.35
CA ILE A 296 9.81 19.20 -20.84
C ILE A 296 10.51 18.55 -22.03
N ASN A 297 11.85 18.47 -21.99
CA ASN A 297 12.66 17.65 -22.91
C ASN A 297 12.51 16.12 -22.64
N SER A 298 11.41 15.73 -21.99
CA SER A 298 11.03 14.37 -21.68
C SER A 298 9.66 14.17 -22.32
N ASP A 299 9.57 13.24 -23.27
CA ASP A 299 8.33 12.91 -23.98
C ASP A 299 7.35 12.12 -23.08
N ALA A 300 7.62 12.00 -21.77
CA ALA A 300 6.90 11.14 -20.83
C ALA A 300 5.96 11.93 -19.90
N ASN A 301 4.66 11.62 -19.96
CA ASN A 301 3.65 12.18 -19.06
C ASN A 301 3.72 11.57 -17.63
N TYR A 302 4.31 10.39 -17.52
CA TYR A 302 4.48 9.63 -16.28
C TYR A 302 5.95 9.53 -15.88
N ALA A 303 6.21 9.48 -14.57
CA ALA A 303 7.53 9.13 -14.04
C ALA A 303 8.00 7.76 -14.58
N PRO A 304 9.13 7.67 -15.32
CA PRO A 304 9.65 6.39 -15.83
C PRO A 304 10.05 5.43 -14.71
N TRP A 305 10.37 5.96 -13.53
CA TRP A 305 10.62 5.21 -12.30
C TRP A 305 10.08 5.97 -11.09
N ARG A 306 9.78 5.28 -9.97
CA ARG A 306 9.56 5.90 -8.66
C ARG A 306 10.16 5.05 -7.55
N ILE A 307 10.56 5.63 -6.43
CA ILE A 307 10.99 4.89 -5.23
C ILE A 307 9.94 5.05 -4.15
N ASN A 308 9.30 3.95 -3.71
CA ASN A 308 8.28 3.97 -2.68
C ASN A 308 8.71 3.30 -1.38
N ILE A 309 8.84 4.10 -0.32
CA ILE A 309 8.94 3.64 1.07
C ILE A 309 7.52 3.48 1.67
N GLY A 310 7.35 2.83 2.82
CA GLY A 310 6.09 2.89 3.57
C GLY A 310 6.13 2.25 4.94
N LEU A 311 5.78 3.01 5.97
CA LEU A 311 5.81 2.59 7.37
C LEU A 311 4.40 2.23 7.87
N LYS A 312 4.17 0.95 8.16
CA LYS A 312 2.94 0.42 8.77
C LYS A 312 3.14 0.20 10.26
N ILE A 313 2.14 0.60 11.06
CA ILE A 313 2.11 0.42 12.52
C ILE A 313 0.74 -0.17 12.92
N ASN A 314 0.73 -1.34 13.55
CA ASN A 314 -0.48 -2.03 14.02
C ASN A 314 -0.89 -1.50 15.42
N ILE A 315 -1.55 -0.34 15.47
CA ILE A 315 -1.94 0.34 16.74
C ILE A 315 -2.78 -0.58 17.65
N LEU A 316 -3.71 -1.36 17.08
CA LEU A 316 -4.47 -2.38 17.83
C LEU A 316 -4.55 -3.68 17.02
N PRO A 317 -4.60 -4.86 17.68
CA PRO A 317 -4.27 -5.06 19.08
C PRO A 317 -2.77 -4.85 19.33
N LEU A 318 -2.41 -4.23 20.46
CA LEU A 318 -1.00 -4.07 20.87
C LEU A 318 -0.41 -5.44 21.26
N LYS A 319 0.13 -6.17 20.28
CA LYS A 319 0.94 -7.38 20.51
C LYS A 319 2.33 -6.97 21.02
N THR A 320 2.40 -6.54 22.28
CA THR A 320 3.66 -6.23 22.98
C THR A 320 4.40 -7.51 23.42
N SER A 321 4.89 -8.28 22.44
CA SER A 321 5.60 -9.55 22.69
C SER A 321 6.98 -9.53 22.04
N TYR A 322 7.88 -8.69 22.58
CA TYR A 322 9.31 -8.78 22.30
C TYR A 322 10.07 -9.20 23.56
N THR A 323 10.27 -10.51 23.69
CA THR A 323 11.42 -11.08 24.41
C THR A 323 12.18 -11.93 23.41
N ILE A 324 13.41 -11.53 23.09
CA ILE A 324 14.31 -12.33 22.23
C ILE A 324 14.75 -13.53 23.07
N ASP A 325 13.97 -14.60 23.00
CA ASP A 325 14.24 -15.89 23.61
C ASP A 325 14.11 -16.96 22.52
N PRO A 326 15.23 -17.59 22.08
CA PRO A 326 15.20 -18.61 21.03
C PRO A 326 14.47 -19.90 21.45
N SER A 327 13.95 -20.00 22.68
CA SER A 327 13.11 -21.09 23.17
C SER A 327 11.61 -20.75 23.27
N ARG A 328 11.19 -19.51 22.98
CA ARG A 328 9.78 -19.12 23.04
C ARG A 328 8.99 -19.43 21.76
N ARG A 329 8.13 -20.43 21.94
CA ARG A 329 6.97 -20.87 21.15
C ARG A 329 6.30 -19.76 20.32
N TYR A 330 5.74 -20.16 19.17
CA TYR A 330 4.52 -19.55 18.65
C TYR A 330 3.43 -19.62 19.73
N ASP A 331 3.30 -18.58 20.55
CA ASP A 331 2.15 -18.41 21.45
C ASP A 331 0.96 -17.94 20.59
N ILE A 332 0.37 -18.91 19.90
CA ILE A 332 -0.91 -18.78 19.20
C ILE A 332 -1.91 -18.24 20.23
N THR A 333 -2.44 -17.04 20.01
CA THR A 333 -3.41 -16.46 20.94
C THR A 333 -4.65 -17.37 21.02
N PRO A 334 -5.41 -17.38 22.14
CA PRO A 334 -6.60 -18.24 22.25
C PRO A 334 -7.58 -18.11 21.08
N ARG A 335 -7.68 -16.91 20.48
CA ARG A 335 -8.52 -16.62 19.33
C ARG A 335 -7.94 -17.12 18.00
N GLU A 336 -6.63 -16.99 17.77
CA GLU A 336 -5.96 -17.63 16.63
C GLU A 336 -5.99 -19.16 16.76
N ALA A 337 -5.93 -19.70 17.98
CA ALA A 337 -6.02 -21.13 18.23
C ALA A 337 -7.44 -21.64 17.91
N ASP A 338 -8.48 -20.87 18.23
CA ASP A 338 -9.86 -21.18 17.85
C ASP A 338 -10.13 -20.96 16.35
N GLU A 339 -9.47 -20.00 15.70
CA GLU A 339 -9.49 -19.85 14.24
C GLU A 339 -8.82 -21.04 13.54
N ILE A 340 -7.63 -21.44 13.99
CA ILE A 340 -6.93 -22.64 13.50
C ILE A 340 -7.78 -23.90 13.77
N ARG A 341 -8.39 -24.05 14.95
CA ARG A 341 -9.32 -25.18 15.24
C ARG A 341 -10.53 -25.17 14.30
N ARG A 342 -11.08 -24.00 13.99
CA ARG A 342 -12.21 -23.86 13.04
C ARG A 342 -11.78 -24.27 11.63
N ARG A 343 -10.63 -23.76 11.14
CA ARG A 343 -10.08 -24.12 9.83
C ARG A 343 -9.72 -25.60 9.75
N VAL A 344 -9.06 -26.14 10.78
CA VAL A 344 -8.75 -27.58 10.87
C VAL A 344 -10.02 -28.42 10.80
N ARG A 345 -11.11 -28.05 11.49
CA ARG A 345 -12.40 -28.76 11.37
C ARG A 345 -12.96 -28.73 9.94
N ILE A 346 -12.93 -27.57 9.27
CA ILE A 346 -13.39 -27.41 7.88
C ILE A 346 -12.53 -28.21 6.89
N ILE A 347 -11.23 -28.33 7.16
CA ILE A 347 -10.29 -29.18 6.41
C ILE A 347 -10.52 -30.68 6.71
N GLU A 348 -10.82 -31.05 7.96
CA GLU A 348 -11.17 -32.41 8.39
C GLU A 348 -12.47 -32.91 7.74
N GLU A 349 -13.43 -32.02 7.46
CA GLU A 349 -14.65 -32.31 6.69
C GLU A 349 -14.39 -32.55 5.18
N ASN A 350 -13.16 -32.30 4.67
CA ASN A 350 -12.76 -32.53 3.28
C ASN A 350 -11.69 -33.63 3.15
N GLU A 351 -12.10 -34.90 3.25
CA GLU A 351 -11.26 -36.09 3.54
C GLU A 351 -10.03 -36.37 2.62
N ALA A 352 -9.96 -35.80 1.41
CA ALA A 352 -8.97 -36.21 0.40
C ALA A 352 -7.57 -35.63 0.59
N VAL A 353 -7.46 -34.34 0.94
CA VAL A 353 -6.16 -33.61 1.07
C VAL A 353 -5.60 -33.70 2.50
N THR A 354 -6.42 -34.17 3.46
CA THR A 354 -6.22 -33.91 4.88
C THR A 354 -5.31 -34.92 5.58
N ARG A 355 -5.20 -36.16 5.08
CA ARG A 355 -4.36 -37.20 5.73
C ARG A 355 -2.88 -36.79 5.82
N ASP A 356 -2.30 -36.32 4.73
CA ASP A 356 -0.88 -35.96 4.62
C ASP A 356 -0.53 -34.72 5.45
N LYS A 357 -1.41 -33.70 5.44
CA LYS A 357 -1.30 -32.51 6.31
C LYS A 357 -1.46 -32.87 7.79
N VAL A 358 -2.42 -33.72 8.18
CA VAL A 358 -2.61 -34.17 9.57
C VAL A 358 -1.42 -34.99 10.07
N GLU A 359 -0.81 -35.81 9.21
CA GLU A 359 0.39 -36.57 9.56
C GLU A 359 1.63 -35.66 9.73
N THR A 360 1.77 -34.64 8.88
CA THR A 360 2.77 -33.56 9.02
C THR A 360 2.58 -32.75 10.31
N LEU A 361 1.33 -32.49 10.71
CA LEU A 361 1.02 -31.82 11.98
C LEU A 361 1.30 -32.72 13.20
N ARG A 362 1.04 -34.03 13.10
CA ARG A 362 1.35 -35.01 14.17
C ARG A 362 2.86 -35.19 14.37
N THR A 363 3.66 -35.16 13.29
CA THR A 363 5.13 -35.19 13.37
C THR A 363 5.67 -33.90 13.96
N LYS A 364 5.30 -32.72 13.44
CA LYS A 364 5.68 -31.42 14.04
C LYS A 364 5.31 -31.32 15.52
N ARG A 365 4.13 -31.84 15.92
CA ARG A 365 3.74 -31.90 17.34
C ARG A 365 4.66 -32.80 18.17
N LYS A 366 5.00 -34.00 17.68
CA LYS A 366 5.92 -34.91 18.38
C LYS A 366 7.31 -34.30 18.56
N ASP A 367 7.84 -33.63 17.54
CA ASP A 367 9.15 -32.96 17.59
C ASP A 367 9.14 -31.82 18.61
N VAL A 368 8.06 -31.02 18.64
CA VAL A 368 7.87 -29.97 19.67
C VAL A 368 7.76 -30.57 21.08
N GLU A 369 7.00 -31.66 21.27
CA GLU A 369 6.90 -32.34 22.58
C GLU A 369 8.24 -32.96 23.02
N ALA A 370 9.03 -33.50 22.10
CA ALA A 370 10.36 -34.05 22.37
C ALA A 370 11.36 -32.95 22.76
N ASN A 371 11.41 -31.85 22.00
CA ASN A 371 12.28 -30.71 22.29
C ASN A 371 11.89 -30.03 23.62
N LEU A 372 10.59 -29.92 23.92
CA LEU A 372 10.09 -29.43 25.21
C LEU A 372 10.50 -30.32 26.39
N LYS A 373 10.63 -31.64 26.18
CA LYS A 373 11.13 -32.56 27.20
C LYS A 373 12.63 -32.33 27.45
N GLN A 374 13.43 -32.30 26.39
CA GLN A 374 14.87 -32.02 26.49
C GLN A 374 15.17 -30.68 27.18
N LEU A 375 14.41 -29.63 26.87
CA LEU A 375 14.55 -28.31 27.51
C LEU A 375 14.12 -28.32 28.99
N ARG A 376 13.09 -29.08 29.37
CA ARG A 376 12.72 -29.27 30.79
C ARG A 376 13.80 -30.01 31.57
N ASP A 377 14.41 -31.03 30.96
CA ASP A 377 15.47 -31.82 31.59
C ASP A 377 16.76 -30.98 31.72
N LEU A 378 17.07 -30.14 30.72
CA LEU A 378 18.14 -29.13 30.79
C LEU A 378 17.90 -28.10 31.91
N LEU A 379 16.73 -27.48 31.98
CA LEU A 379 16.40 -26.49 33.02
C LEU A 379 16.51 -27.11 34.43
N ARG A 380 16.01 -28.33 34.62
CA ARG A 380 16.16 -29.07 35.88
C ARG A 380 17.63 -29.35 36.24
N SER A 381 18.48 -29.63 35.25
CA SER A 381 19.92 -29.83 35.46
C SER A 381 20.65 -28.53 35.84
N LEU A 382 20.17 -27.38 35.36
CA LEU A 382 20.71 -26.06 35.71
C LEU A 382 20.26 -25.63 37.13
N ASP A 383 18.98 -25.83 37.47
CA ASP A 383 18.46 -25.54 38.82
C ASP A 383 19.15 -26.39 39.91
N THR A 384 19.51 -27.64 39.59
CA THR A 384 20.25 -28.50 40.54
C THR A 384 21.72 -28.13 40.68
N GLN A 385 22.38 -27.60 39.64
CA GLN A 385 23.75 -27.07 39.75
C GLN A 385 23.83 -25.70 40.44
N GLY A 386 22.76 -24.89 40.40
CA GLY A 386 22.68 -23.63 41.14
C GLY A 386 22.43 -23.78 42.64
N GLY A 387 22.02 -24.98 43.11
CA GLY A 387 21.62 -25.24 44.49
C GLY A 387 22.74 -25.66 45.45
N GLU A 388 23.89 -26.12 44.95
CA GLU A 388 25.02 -26.60 45.78
C GLU A 388 26.10 -25.52 46.02
N GLY A 389 25.78 -24.24 45.76
CA GLY A 389 26.73 -23.11 45.73
C GLY A 389 26.42 -21.95 46.67
N ASN A 390 25.80 -22.18 47.84
CA ASN A 390 25.58 -21.18 48.90
C ASN A 390 25.77 -21.82 50.29
#